data_AF-A0A351G870-F1
#
_entry.id   AF-A0A351G870-F1
#
_cell.length_a   1.000
_cell.length_b   1.000
_cell.length_c   1.000
_cell.angle_alpha   90.00
_cell.angle_beta   90.00
_cell.angle_gamma   90.00
#
_symmetry.space_group_name_H-M   'P 1'
#
loop_
_entity.id
_entity.type
_entity.pdbx_description
1 polymer ?
#
loop_
_entity_poly.entity_id
_entity_poly.type
_entity_poly.pdbx_seq_one_letter_code
_entity_poly.pdbx_strand_id
1 'polypeptide(L)'
;MKQRSFFVMLFSAILAFALLACALVGQVRLVVKPDMVSRVDEMLAQRTRSGTFTGSILIAQDGVVLFSKGYGLADRAQGIPNTPQTR
;
A
#
# COMPACT_ATOMS: atom_id res chain seq x y z
N MET A 1 -40.64 -16.25 34.00
CA MET A 1 -40.21 -16.61 32.63
C MET A 1 -39.82 -15.39 31.77
N LYS A 2 -40.56 -14.26 31.83
CA LYS A 2 -40.27 -13.04 31.03
C LYS A 2 -38.88 -12.40 31.23
N GLN A 3 -38.35 -12.42 32.46
CA GLN A 3 -37.07 -11.77 32.79
C GLN A 3 -35.83 -12.47 32.19
N ARG A 4 -35.88 -13.80 32.01
CA ARG A 4 -34.79 -14.57 31.37
C ARG A 4 -34.73 -14.29 29.87
N SER A 5 -35.89 -14.21 29.20
CA SER A 5 -35.99 -13.88 27.78
C SER A 5 -35.54 -12.45 27.49
N PHE A 6 -35.82 -11.50 28.39
CA PHE A 6 -35.36 -10.12 28.27
C PHE A 6 -33.82 -10.02 28.33
N PHE A 7 -33.18 -10.76 29.23
CA PHE A 7 -31.72 -10.78 29.34
C PHE A 7 -31.05 -11.38 28.10
N VAL A 8 -31.60 -12.47 27.55
CA VAL A 8 -31.08 -13.11 26.32
C VAL A 8 -31.23 -12.18 25.11
N MET A 9 -32.35 -11.46 25.00
CA MET A 9 -32.60 -10.52 23.91
C MET A 9 -31.62 -9.33 23.97
N LEU A 10 -31.39 -8.77 25.17
CA LEU A 10 -30.43 -7.69 25.37
C LEU A 10 -28.99 -8.14 25.02
N PHE A 11 -28.59 -9.34 25.42
CA PHE A 11 -27.27 -9.89 25.11
C PHE A 11 -27.07 -10.09 23.61
N SER A 12 -28.09 -10.60 22.91
CA SER A 12 -28.05 -10.79 21.45
C SER A 12 -27.95 -9.47 20.69
N ALA A 13 -28.63 -8.41 21.16
CA ALA A 13 -28.56 -7.09 20.55
C ALA A 13 -27.17 -6.45 20.73
N ILE A 14 -26.56 -6.60 21.91
CA ILE A 14 -25.19 -6.13 22.17
C ILE A 14 -24.19 -6.87 21.29
N LEU A 15 -24.33 -8.19 21.14
CA LEU A 15 -23.46 -8.99 20.28
C LEU A 15 -23.59 -8.61 18.80
N ALA A 16 -24.83 -8.41 18.32
CA ALA A 16 -25.08 -7.95 16.95
C ALA A 16 -24.50 -6.56 16.68
N PHE A 17 -24.63 -5.64 17.64
CA PHE A 17 -24.05 -4.29 17.54
C PHE A 17 -22.52 -4.33 17.51
N ALA A 18 -21.89 -5.17 18.33
CA ALA A 18 -20.45 -5.36 18.33
C ALA A 18 -19.94 -5.96 17.00
N LEU A 19 -20.65 -6.93 16.42
CA LEU A 19 -20.32 -7.51 15.12
C LEU A 19 -20.47 -6.50 13.97
N LEU A 20 -21.52 -5.69 13.99
CA LEU A 20 -21.74 -4.62 13.01
C LEU A 20 -20.64 -3.54 13.10
N ALA A 21 -20.27 -3.15 14.33
CA ALA A 21 -19.17 -2.21 14.54
C ALA A 21 -17.84 -2.77 14.01
N CYS A 22 -17.55 -4.06 14.25
CA CYS A 22 -16.34 -4.70 13.76
C CYS A 22 -16.28 -4.76 12.21
N ALA A 23 -17.43 -4.94 11.55
CA ALA A 23 -17.52 -4.89 10.09
C ALA A 23 -17.34 -3.47 9.51
N LEU A 24 -17.62 -2.42 10.29
CA LEU A 24 -17.46 -1.01 9.90
C LEU A 24 -16.06 -0.47 10.19
N VAL A 25 -15.30 -1.09 11.09
CA VAL A 25 -13.89 -0.75 11.33
C VAL A 25 -13.09 -1.24 10.12
N GLY A 26 -12.75 -0.31 9.23
CA GLY A 26 -11.93 -0.57 8.05
C GLY A 26 -10.66 -1.34 8.42
N GLN A 27 -10.27 -2.28 7.55
CA GLN A 27 -9.16 -3.18 7.80
C GLN A 27 -7.92 -2.40 8.25
N VAL A 28 -7.27 -2.87 9.33
CA VAL A 28 -5.96 -2.37 9.77
C VAL A 28 -4.99 -2.59 8.61
N ARG A 29 -4.66 -1.51 7.90
CA ARG A 29 -3.73 -1.56 6.78
C ARG A 29 -2.31 -1.55 7.34
N LEU A 30 -1.53 -2.58 7.01
CA LEU A 30 -0.10 -2.59 7.27
C LEU A 30 0.56 -1.59 6.35
N VAL A 31 0.71 -0.35 6.83
CA VAL A 31 1.44 0.69 6.09
C VAL A 31 2.90 0.27 5.98
N VAL A 32 3.41 0.08 4.76
CA VAL A 32 4.85 -0.03 4.50
C VAL A 32 5.55 1.18 5.12
N LYS A 33 6.55 0.90 5.97
CA LYS A 33 7.34 1.95 6.61
C LYS A 33 8.03 2.81 5.55
N PRO A 34 8.04 4.16 5.70
CA PRO A 34 8.75 5.07 4.80
C PRO A 34 10.20 4.65 4.52
N ASP A 35 10.87 4.06 5.52
CA ASP A 35 12.26 3.58 5.43
C ASP A 35 12.50 2.56 4.32
N MET A 36 11.49 1.74 3.98
CA MET A 36 11.63 0.72 2.94
C MET A 36 11.70 1.33 1.54
N VAL A 37 10.89 2.36 1.28
CA VAL A 37 10.86 3.05 -0.02
C VAL A 37 12.18 3.76 -0.28
N SER A 38 12.72 4.44 0.74
CA SER A 38 14.01 5.14 0.65
C SER A 38 15.17 4.18 0.36
N ARG A 39 15.20 3.00 0.99
CA ARG A 39 16.23 1.98 0.73
C ARG A 39 16.16 1.45 -0.70
N VAL A 40 14.95 1.24 -1.23
CA VAL A 40 14.75 0.82 -2.61
C VAL A 40 15.23 1.91 -3.58
N ASP A 41 14.91 3.18 -3.30
CA ASP A 41 15.37 4.30 -4.14
C ASP A 41 16.90 4.38 -4.19
N GLU A 42 17.56 4.27 -3.03
CA GLU A 42 19.03 4.32 -2.95
C GLU A 42 19.68 3.15 -3.70
N MET A 43 19.18 1.92 -3.53
CA MET A 43 19.68 0.75 -4.23
C MET A 43 19.54 0.90 -5.76
N LEU A 44 18.37 1.37 -6.23
CA LEU A 44 18.12 1.56 -7.66
C LEU A 44 18.94 2.72 -8.22
N ALA A 45 19.15 3.79 -7.45
CA ALA A 45 20.03 4.88 -7.83
C ALA A 45 21.48 4.39 -8.01
N GLN A 46 21.99 3.54 -7.11
CA GLN A 46 23.31 2.93 -7.25
C GLN A 46 23.41 2.06 -8.51
N ARG A 47 22.41 1.21 -8.77
CA ARG A 47 22.37 0.36 -9.97
C ARG A 47 22.24 1.16 -11.27
N THR A 48 21.53 2.29 -11.22
CA THR A 48 21.41 3.21 -12.35
C THR A 48 22.75 3.89 -12.64
N ARG A 49 23.47 4.34 -11.61
CA ARG A 49 24.81 4.91 -11.75
C ARG A 49 25.82 3.90 -12.29
N SER A 50 25.71 2.62 -11.93
CA SER A 50 26.55 1.55 -12.50
C SER A 50 26.09 1.07 -13.87
N GLY A 51 25.02 1.64 -14.43
CA GLY A 51 24.47 1.27 -15.74
C GLY A 51 23.79 -0.09 -15.79
N THR A 52 23.67 -0.77 -14.64
CA THR A 52 23.08 -2.11 -14.52
C THR A 52 21.55 -2.09 -14.45
N PHE A 53 20.96 -0.91 -14.26
CA PHE A 53 19.51 -0.71 -14.28
C PHE A 53 19.12 0.57 -15.04
N THR A 54 18.05 0.48 -15.84
CA THR A 54 17.35 1.62 -16.45
C THR A 54 15.90 1.19 -16.63
N GLY A 55 14.95 2.07 -16.33
CA GLY A 55 13.52 1.78 -16.44
C GLY A 55 12.69 2.52 -15.38
N SER A 56 11.42 2.16 -15.26
CA SER A 56 10.48 2.80 -14.33
C SER A 56 9.90 1.81 -13.35
N ILE A 57 9.68 2.24 -12.10
CA ILE A 57 9.22 1.40 -11.00
C ILE A 57 8.02 2.03 -10.32
N LEU A 58 7.01 1.20 -10.04
CA LEU A 58 5.82 1.50 -9.25
C LEU A 58 5.77 0.53 -8.06
N ILE A 59 5.66 1.05 -6.84
CA ILE A 59 5.39 0.27 -5.64
C ILE A 59 4.05 0.75 -5.10
N ALA A 60 3.09 -0.16 -5.00
CA ALA A 60 1.78 0.11 -4.45
C ALA A 60 1.39 -1.00 -3.47
N GLN A 61 0.62 -0.63 -2.44
CA GLN A 61 0.10 -1.54 -1.44
C GLN A 61 -1.34 -1.16 -1.14
N ASP A 62 -2.24 -2.14 -1.18
CA ASP A 62 -3.68 -1.95 -0.92
C ASP A 62 -4.31 -0.83 -1.77
N GLY A 63 -3.88 -0.71 -3.02
CA GLY A 63 -4.34 0.32 -3.96
C GLY A 63 -3.75 1.71 -3.71
N VAL A 64 -2.87 1.89 -2.72
CA VAL A 64 -2.16 3.13 -2.44
C VAL A 64 -0.79 3.08 -3.11
N VAL A 65 -0.47 4.09 -3.92
CA VAL A 65 0.87 4.25 -4.50
C VAL A 65 1.82 4.75 -3.43
N LEU A 66 2.84 3.96 -3.13
CA LEU A 66 3.89 4.25 -2.15
C LEU A 66 5.15 4.84 -2.81
N PHE A 67 5.39 4.48 -4.07
CA PHE A 67 6.55 4.91 -4.84
C PHE A 67 6.27 4.86 -6.34
N SER A 68 6.70 5.86 -7.10
CA SER A 68 6.57 5.89 -8.55
C SER A 68 7.68 6.75 -9.15
N LYS A 69 8.67 6.14 -9.82
CA LYS A 69 9.86 6.85 -10.30
C LYS A 69 10.48 6.18 -11.53
N GLY A 70 11.04 7.00 -12.41
CA GLY A 70 11.89 6.57 -13.52
C GLY A 70 13.39 6.67 -13.19
N TYR A 71 14.18 5.76 -13.75
CA TYR A 71 15.61 5.63 -13.54
C TYR A 71 16.34 5.52 -14.88
N GLY A 72 17.41 6.28 -15.07
CA GLY A 72 18.20 6.26 -16.30
C GLY A 72 17.43 6.80 -17.49
N LEU A 73 17.83 6.37 -18.69
CA LEU A 73 17.29 6.85 -19.96
C LEU A 73 16.36 5.80 -20.59
N ALA A 74 15.20 6.26 -21.05
CA ALA A 74 14.27 5.51 -21.90
C ALA A 74 14.82 5.41 -23.33
N ASP A 75 15.38 6.52 -23.83
CA ASP A 75 16.12 6.54 -25.09
C ASP A 75 17.53 7.09 -24.83
N ARG A 76 18.55 6.25 -25.06
CA ARG A 76 19.95 6.64 -24.88
C ARG A 76 20.47 7.52 -26.02
N ALA A 77 20.01 7.29 -27.25
CA ALA A 77 20.46 8.06 -28.41
C ALA A 77 19.91 9.48 -28.37
N GLN A 78 18.66 9.64 -27.90
CA GLN A 78 18.00 10.93 -27.76
C GLN A 78 18.16 11.57 -26.37
N GLY A 79 18.74 10.85 -25.41
CA GLY A 79 18.91 11.35 -24.04
C GLY A 79 17.60 11.51 -23.26
N ILE A 80 16.55 10.77 -23.64
CA ILE A 80 15.23 10.89 -23.01
C ILE A 80 15.23 10.10 -21.70
N PRO A 81 14.93 10.71 -20.55
CA PRO A 81 14.90 10.02 -19.26
C PRO A 81 13.69 9.10 -19.15
N ASN A 82 13.83 8.03 -18.37
CA ASN A 82 12.68 7.27 -17.90
C ASN A 82 11.83 8.12 -16.96
N THR A 83 10.51 8.01 -17.13
CA THR A 83 9.50 8.61 -16.25
C THR A 83 8.54 7.51 -15.80
N PRO A 84 7.76 7.70 -14.72
CA PRO A 84 6.76 6.71 -14.34
C PRO A 84 5.75 6.33 -15.43
N GLN A 85 5.65 7.12 -16.51
CA GLN A 85 4.73 6.94 -17.63
C GLN A 85 5.39 6.36 -18.89
N THR A 86 6.69 6.06 -18.86
CA THR A 86 7.41 5.42 -19.98
C THR A 86 6.77 4.06 -20.31
N ARG A 87 6.54 3.79 -21.60
CA ARG A 87 5.93 2.57 -22.14
C ARG A 87 6.87 1.85 -23.09
#